data_AF-A0A4Q6ARQ0-F1
#
_entry.id   AF-A0A4Q6ARQ0-F1
#
_cell.length_a   1.000
_cell.length_b   1.000
_cell.length_c   1.000
_cell.angle_alpha   90.00
_cell.angle_beta   90.00
_cell.angle_gamma   90.00
#
_symmetry.space_group_name_H-M   'P 1'
#
loop_
_entity.id
_entity.type
_entity.pdbx_description
1 polymer ?
#
loop_
_entity_poly.entity_id
_entity_poly.type
_entity_poly.pdbx_seq_one_letter_code
_entity_poly.pdbx_strand_id
1 'polypeptide(L)'
;MKVYPDSALVQLEFDKIKDLLLQKCRTEYAKAKAADLRIHTRRDFIERELKQTHEFRQLQQNAIYFPNDYVLNLGKELQLLSIEGS
;
A
#
# COMPACT_ATOMS: atom_id res chain seq x y z
N MET A 1 -2.91 -3.27 -17.94
CA MET A 1 -2.39 -1.98 -18.45
C MET A 1 -1.32 -2.32 -19.47
N LYS A 2 -1.36 -1.72 -20.67
CA LYS A 2 -0.26 -1.86 -21.63
C LYS A 2 0.78 -0.79 -21.29
N VAL A 3 1.96 -1.22 -20.85
CA VAL A 3 3.12 -0.34 -20.62
C VAL A 3 3.90 -0.29 -21.94
N TYR A 4 4.39 0.89 -22.32
CA TYR A 4 5.25 1.02 -23.49
C TYR A 4 6.45 1.91 -23.16
N PRO A 5 7.68 1.48 -23.44
CA PRO A 5 8.06 0.14 -23.90
C PRO A 5 7.74 -0.95 -22.85
N ASP A 6 7.74 -2.23 -23.22
CA ASP A 6 7.50 -3.33 -22.27
C ASP A 6 8.52 -3.32 -21.11
N SER A 7 9.71 -2.78 -21.36
CA SER A 7 10.77 -2.56 -20.37
C SER A 7 10.55 -1.36 -19.45
N ALA A 8 9.48 -0.58 -19.61
CA ALA A 8 9.27 0.65 -18.85
C ALA A 8 9.26 0.41 -17.33
N LEU A 9 8.66 -0.70 -16.87
CA LEU A 9 8.63 -1.02 -15.43
C LEU A 9 10.03 -1.30 -14.86
N VAL A 10 10.85 -2.00 -15.64
CA VAL A 10 12.23 -2.33 -15.28
C VAL A 10 13.11 -1.09 -15.33
N GLN A 11 12.96 -0.25 -16.35
CA GLN A 11 13.73 0.99 -16.51
C GLN A 11 13.39 2.02 -15.44
N LEU A 12 12.13 2.08 -15.01
CA LEU A 12 11.69 2.92 -13.88
C LEU A 12 12.05 2.32 -12.52
N GLU A 13 12.64 1.12 -12.50
CA GLU A 13 13.01 0.38 -11.30
C GLU A 13 11.84 0.24 -10.31
N PHE A 14 10.61 0.15 -10.83
CA PHE A 14 9.41 0.14 -10.01
C PHE A 14 9.40 -1.04 -9.03
N ASP A 15 9.94 -2.18 -9.46
CA ASP A 15 10.08 -3.38 -8.63
C ASP A 15 11.02 -3.11 -7.43
N LYS A 16 12.12 -2.37 -7.62
CA LYS A 16 13.02 -1.99 -6.52
C LYS A 16 12.32 -1.08 -5.50
N ILE A 17 11.48 -0.16 -5.98
CA ILE A 17 10.66 0.70 -5.10
C ILE A 17 9.70 -0.15 -4.28
N LYS A 18 9.05 -1.15 -4.89
CA LYS A 18 8.16 -2.08 -4.17
C LYS A 18 8.91 -2.86 -3.09
N ASP A 19 10.11 -3.36 -3.41
CA ASP A 19 10.94 -4.09 -2.44
C ASP A 19 11.36 -3.21 -1.26
N LEU A 20 11.79 -1.98 -1.53
CA LEU A 20 12.13 -1.01 -0.48
C LEU A 20 10.91 -0.66 0.38
N LEU A 21 9.74 -0.47 -0.24
CA LEU A 21 8.50 -0.20 0.48
C LEU A 21 8.10 -1.38 1.36
N LEU A 22 8.17 -2.60 0.83
CA LEU A 22 7.84 -3.84 1.53
C LEU A 22 8.66 -4.00 2.82
N GLN A 23 9.96 -3.68 2.76
CA GLN A 23 10.85 -3.71 3.92
C GLN A 23 10.47 -2.68 5.02
N LYS A 24 9.75 -1.62 4.67
CA LYS A 24 9.26 -0.60 5.61
C LYS A 24 7.87 -0.91 6.16
N CYS A 25 7.15 -1.88 5.60
CA CYS A 25 5.82 -2.26 6.06
C CYS A 25 5.87 -2.99 7.41
N ARG A 26 5.06 -2.54 8.38
CA ARG A 26 5.01 -3.10 9.74
C ARG A 26 3.89 -4.13 9.95
N THR A 27 2.99 -4.27 8.99
CA THR A 27 1.80 -5.14 9.10
C THR A 27 1.69 -6.03 7.88
N GLU A 28 1.09 -7.21 8.04
CA GLU A 28 0.85 -8.15 6.94
C GLU A 28 -0.05 -7.53 5.86
N TYR A 29 -1.05 -6.74 6.27
CA TYR A 29 -1.88 -5.97 5.35
C TYR A 29 -1.05 -4.99 4.50
N ALA A 30 -0.15 -4.24 5.13
CA ALA A 30 0.71 -3.30 4.40
C ALA A 30 1.67 -4.02 3.46
N LYS A 31 2.23 -5.17 3.87
CA LYS A 31 3.09 -6.00 3.02
C LYS A 31 2.36 -6.50 1.79
N ALA A 32 1.15 -7.04 1.95
CA ALA A 32 0.31 -7.47 0.84
C ALA A 32 -0.01 -6.31 -0.11
N LYS A 33 -0.40 -5.15 0.44
CA LYS A 33 -0.68 -3.94 -0.36
C LYS A 33 0.55 -3.44 -1.12
N ALA A 34 1.74 -3.50 -0.54
CA ALA A 34 2.99 -3.11 -1.19
C ALA A 34 3.38 -4.10 -2.32
N ALA A 35 3.20 -5.41 -2.08
CA ALA A 35 3.44 -6.45 -3.07
C ALA A 35 2.50 -6.34 -4.28
N ASP A 36 1.23 -5.97 -4.06
CA ASP A 36 0.23 -5.79 -5.12
C ASP A 36 0.25 -4.39 -5.76
N LEU A 37 1.18 -3.52 -5.35
CA LEU A 37 1.29 -2.17 -5.90
C LEU A 37 1.55 -2.24 -7.40
N ARG A 38 0.73 -1.51 -8.15
CA ARG A 38 0.76 -1.45 -9.62
C ARG A 38 0.69 -0.01 -10.10
N ILE A 39 1.29 0.25 -11.26
CA ILE A 39 1.12 1.54 -11.92
C ILE A 39 -0.33 1.67 -12.41
N HIS A 40 -0.91 2.83 -12.15
CA HIS A 40 -2.24 3.21 -12.62
C HIS A 40 -2.12 4.21 -13.77
N THR A 41 -3.06 4.16 -14.72
CA THR A 41 -3.20 5.14 -15.81
C THR A 41 -4.36 6.11 -15.61
N ARG A 42 -5.23 5.82 -14.63
CA ARG A 42 -6.37 6.66 -14.30
C ARG A 42 -5.95 7.74 -13.30
N ARG A 43 -6.04 9.00 -13.72
CA ARG A 43 -5.62 10.17 -12.93
C ARG A 43 -6.21 10.19 -11.53
N ASP A 44 -7.51 9.92 -11.39
CA ASP A 44 -8.19 10.00 -10.08
C ASP A 44 -7.59 9.05 -9.03
N PHE A 45 -7.17 7.85 -9.46
CA PHE A 45 -6.49 6.91 -8.56
C PHE A 45 -5.12 7.42 -8.16
N ILE A 46 -4.35 7.94 -9.12
CA ILE A 46 -3.01 8.47 -8.88
C ILE A 46 -3.08 9.66 -7.92
N GLU A 47 -3.95 10.63 -8.19
CA GLU A 47 -4.11 11.83 -7.36
C GLU A 47 -4.52 11.48 -5.93
N ARG A 48 -5.44 10.52 -5.76
CA ARG A 48 -5.88 10.08 -4.44
C ARG A 48 -4.72 9.47 -3.62
N GLU A 49 -3.98 8.51 -4.18
CA GLU A 49 -2.86 7.87 -3.46
C GLU A 49 -1.72 8.87 -3.16
N LEU A 50 -1.45 9.81 -4.08
CA LEU A 50 -0.46 10.86 -3.86
C LEU A 50 -0.89 11.82 -2.74
N LYS A 51 -2.16 12.24 -2.71
CA LYS A 51 -2.70 13.11 -1.64
C LYS A 51 -2.63 12.42 -0.28
N GLN A 52 -3.08 11.17 -0.19
CA GLN A 52 -3.01 10.38 1.04
C GLN A 52 -1.58 10.24 1.57
N THR A 53 -0.62 9.99 0.67
CA THR A 53 0.80 9.92 1.04
C THR A 53 1.32 11.27 1.53
N HIS A 54 0.93 12.36 0.87
CA HIS A 54 1.33 13.71 1.25
C HIS A 54 0.77 14.10 2.63
N GLU A 55 -0.51 13.85 2.87
CA GLU A 55 -1.18 14.10 4.15
C GLU A 55 -0.50 13.30 5.26
N PHE A 56 -0.24 12.00 5.06
CA PHE A 56 0.43 11.18 6.06
C PHE A 56 1.86 11.68 6.36
N ARG A 57 2.60 12.10 5.32
CA ARG A 57 3.92 12.72 5.50
C ARG A 57 3.82 14.00 6.34
N GLN A 58 2.82 14.85 6.08
CA GLN A 58 2.60 16.06 6.88
C GLN A 58 2.30 15.73 8.34
N LEU A 59 1.48 14.71 8.62
CA LEU A 59 1.22 14.26 10.00
C LEU A 59 2.52 13.89 10.71
N GLN A 60 3.39 13.12 10.05
CA GLN A 60 4.69 12.74 10.60
C GLN A 60 5.61 13.94 10.84
N GLN A 61 5.71 14.85 9.86
CA GLN A 61 6.59 16.03 9.95
C GLN A 61 6.16 17.01 11.05
N ASN A 62 4.86 17.15 11.25
CA ASN A 62 4.30 18.01 12.29
C ASN A 62 4.16 17.28 13.65
N ALA A 63 4.66 16.04 13.76
CA ALA A 63 4.54 15.19 14.95
C ALA A 63 3.09 15.06 15.46
N ILE A 64 2.12 15.09 14.55
CA ILE A 64 0.71 14.89 14.87
C ILE A 64 0.50 13.40 15.13
N TYR A 65 -0.09 13.09 16.29
CA TYR A 65 -0.40 11.72 16.66
C TYR A 65 -1.29 11.05 15.61
N PHE A 66 -0.88 9.86 15.17
CA PHE A 66 -1.66 9.01 14.28
C PHE A 66 -1.67 7.60 14.86
N PRO A 67 -2.85 6.99 15.07
CA PRO A 67 -3.00 5.75 15.83
C PRO A 67 -2.51 4.53 15.03
N ASN A 68 -1.18 4.35 15.01
CA ASN A 68 -0.49 3.23 14.35
C ASN A 68 0.27 2.33 15.33
N ASP A 69 0.09 2.53 16.63
CA ASP A 69 0.88 1.86 17.67
C ASP A 69 0.52 0.39 17.82
N TYR A 70 -0.72 0.02 17.53
CA TYR A 70 -1.18 -1.36 17.61
C TYR A 70 -2.13 -1.69 16.45
N VAL A 71 -1.62 -2.44 15.47
CA VAL A 71 -2.40 -2.89 14.31
C VAL A 71 -2.48 -4.41 14.34
N LEU A 72 -3.64 -4.92 14.74
CA LEU A 72 -3.97 -6.35 14.73
C LEU A 72 -4.22 -6.83 13.29
N ASN A 73 -3.68 -7.99 12.95
CA ASN A 73 -4.06 -8.68 11.71
C ASN A 73 -5.33 -9.49 11.97
N LEU A 74 -6.49 -8.88 11.73
CA LEU A 74 -7.81 -9.51 11.93
C LEU A 74 -8.30 -10.34 10.74
N GLY A 75 -7.47 -10.52 9.70
CA GLY A 75 -7.91 -11.13 8.45
C GLY A 75 -8.42 -12.56 8.62
N LYS A 76 -7.78 -13.34 9.50
CA LYS A 76 -8.16 -14.73 9.77
C LYS A 76 -9.45 -14.81 10.59
N GLU A 77 -9.57 -13.97 11.60
CA GLU A 77 -10.73 -13.89 12.50
C GLU A 77 -11.97 -13.45 11.72
N LEU A 78 -11.84 -12.46 10.83
CA LEU A 78 -12.92 -12.04 9.93
C LEU A 78 -13.34 -13.16 8.97
N GLN A 79 -12.39 -13.96 8.49
CA GLN A 79 -12.70 -15.10 7.63
C GLN A 79 -13.50 -16.16 8.37
N LEU A 80 -13.18 -16.44 9.64
CA LEU A 80 -13.94 -17.37 10.49
C LEU A 80 -15.37 -16.86 10.76
N LEU A 81 -15.55 -15.55 10.94
CA LEU A 81 -16.87 -14.93 11.11
C LEU A 81 -17.74 -14.95 9.84
N SER A 82 -17.11 -15.05 8.66
CA SER A 82 -17.80 -15.10 7.37
C SER A 82 -18.39 -16.47 7.04
N ILE A 83 -18.10 -17.52 7.81
CA ILE A 83 -18.65 -18.85 7.60
C ILE A 83 -20.07 -18.85 8.18
N GLU A 84 -21.09 -18.73 7.32
CA GLU A 84 -22.49 -18.88 7.74
C GLU A 84 -22.74 -20.33 8.22
N GLY A 85 -23.28 -20.48 9.45
CA GLY A 85 -23.83 -21.75 9.93
C GLY A 85 -23.04 -22.49 11.03
N SER A 86 -22.38 -21.79 11.96
CA SER A 86 -22.06 -22.38 13.27
C SER A 86 -23.31 -22.62 14.11
#